data_AF-A0A970LGW3-F1
#
_entry.id   AF-A0A970LGW3-F1
#
_cell.length_a   1.000
_cell.length_b   1.000
_cell.length_c   1.000
_cell.angle_alpha   90.00
_cell.angle_beta   90.00
_cell.angle_gamma   90.00
#
_symmetry.space_group_name_H-M   'P 1'
#
loop_
_entity.id
_entity.type
_entity.pdbx_description
1 polymer ?
#
loop_
_entity_poly.entity_id
_entity_poly.type
_entity_poly.pdbx_seq_one_letter_code
_entity_poly.pdbx_strand_id
1 'polypeptide(L)'
;MNDNEYKQIRTHTYYTYNLLSSINQFQTINEWASFHHEKLDGKGYPFRIKGERLSLGSRIMAVADVFTAITENRPYRLGMTKEETERILLNLVKSNAIDGGVVDILLQNFEEINRTRILAQKEAKKHYEKFLLEK
;
A
#
# COMPACT_ATOMS: atom_id res chain seq x y z
N MET A 1 -19.22 -4.23 -1.31
CA MET A 1 -19.03 -4.19 0.16
C MET A 1 -19.96 -3.16 0.74
N ASN A 2 -20.60 -3.47 1.87
CA ASN A 2 -21.36 -2.50 2.66
C ASN A 2 -20.46 -1.75 3.67
N ASP A 3 -20.99 -0.74 4.34
CA ASP A 3 -20.24 0.09 5.29
C ASP A 3 -19.67 -0.70 6.47
N ASN A 4 -20.37 -1.75 6.91
CA ASN A 4 -19.90 -2.58 8.03
C ASN A 4 -18.69 -3.41 7.60
N GLU A 5 -18.75 -4.06 6.43
CA GLU A 5 -17.62 -4.79 5.86
C GLU A 5 -16.41 -3.86 5.64
N TYR A 6 -16.65 -2.63 5.19
CA TYR A 6 -15.58 -1.65 5.02
C TYR A 6 -14.90 -1.29 6.34
N LYS A 7 -15.68 -1.08 7.42
CA LYS A 7 -15.14 -0.86 8.76
C LYS A 7 -14.31 -2.06 9.24
N GLN A 8 -14.80 -3.28 9.01
CA GLN A 8 -14.08 -4.50 9.40
C GLN A 8 -12.74 -4.62 8.67
N ILE A 9 -12.69 -4.43 7.35
CA ILE A 9 -11.42 -4.51 6.60
C ILE A 9 -10.41 -3.49 7.13
N ARG A 10 -10.84 -2.26 7.46
CA ARG A 10 -9.92 -1.23 7.97
C ARG A 10 -9.26 -1.59 9.29
N THR A 11 -9.88 -2.47 10.09
CA THR A 11 -9.32 -2.87 11.40
C THR A 11 -7.98 -3.61 11.29
N HIS A 12 -7.63 -4.19 10.13
CA HIS A 12 -6.37 -4.92 9.99
C HIS A 12 -5.15 -4.06 10.35
N THR A 13 -5.13 -2.79 9.94
CA THR A 13 -4.05 -1.85 10.27
C THR A 13 -3.90 -1.61 11.78
N TYR A 14 -5.02 -1.53 12.49
CA TYR A 14 -5.06 -1.37 13.93
C TYR A 14 -4.62 -2.65 14.65
N TYR A 15 -5.07 -3.82 14.18
CA TYR A 15 -4.63 -5.09 14.76
C TYR A 15 -3.15 -5.37 14.47
N THR A 16 -2.65 -5.03 13.29
CA THR A 16 -1.22 -5.03 12.98
C THR A 16 -0.46 -4.16 13.97
N TYR A 17 -0.98 -2.95 14.25
CA TYR A 17 -0.35 -2.04 15.21
C TYR A 17 -0.23 -2.69 16.58
N ASN A 18 -1.35 -3.21 17.10
CA ASN A 18 -1.39 -3.82 18.42
C ASN A 18 -0.49 -5.05 18.52
N LEU A 19 -0.49 -5.91 17.50
CA LEU A 19 0.31 -7.14 17.48
C LEU A 19 1.80 -6.81 17.50
N LEU A 20 2.25 -5.94 16.60
CA LEU A 20 3.68 -5.63 16.44
C LEU A 20 4.21 -4.68 17.52
N SER A 21 3.36 -3.87 18.16
CA SER A 21 3.78 -2.96 19.25
C SER A 21 4.37 -3.68 20.46
N SER A 22 4.06 -4.97 20.63
CA SER A 22 4.61 -5.79 21.71
C SER A 22 6.08 -6.20 21.48
N ILE A 23 6.60 -6.03 20.26
CA ILE A 23 7.94 -6.48 19.87
C ILE A 23 8.80 -5.24 19.59
N ASN A 24 9.66 -4.88 20.55
CA ASN A 24 10.49 -3.66 20.49
C ASN A 24 11.34 -3.54 19.21
N GLN A 25 11.82 -4.67 18.67
CA GLN A 25 12.64 -4.71 17.45
C GLN A 25 11.84 -4.38 16.19
N PHE A 26 10.51 -4.39 16.24
CA PHE A 26 9.64 -4.19 15.07
C PHE A 26 9.03 -2.79 14.99
N GLN A 27 9.48 -1.83 15.79
CA GLN A 27 8.92 -0.46 15.77
C GLN A 27 8.83 0.14 14.37
N THR A 28 9.91 0.07 13.58
CA THR A 28 9.93 0.58 12.20
C THR A 28 8.98 -0.17 11.27
N ILE A 29 8.98 -1.50 11.33
CA ILE A 29 8.10 -2.35 10.51
C ILE A 29 6.64 -2.10 10.87
N ASN A 30 6.36 -1.96 12.16
CA ASN A 30 5.05 -1.65 12.69
C ASN A 30 4.54 -0.30 12.17
N GLU A 31 5.36 0.74 12.24
CA GLU A 31 5.01 2.06 11.71
C GLU A 31 4.63 1.99 10.23
N TRP A 32 5.43 1.31 9.43
CA TRP A 32 5.19 1.18 7.99
C TRP A 32 3.93 0.36 7.69
N ALA A 33 3.79 -0.79 8.35
CA ALA A 33 2.69 -1.72 8.13
C ALA A 33 1.35 -1.18 8.67
N SER A 34 1.35 -0.43 9.76
CA SER A 34 0.12 0.11 10.33
C SER A 34 -0.30 1.44 9.73
N PHE A 35 0.63 2.23 9.20
CA PHE A 35 0.32 3.57 8.68
C PHE A 35 0.24 3.64 7.15
N HIS A 36 0.39 2.54 6.41
CA HIS A 36 0.34 2.57 4.93
C HIS A 36 -1.00 3.04 4.34
N HIS A 37 -2.07 3.08 5.14
CA HIS A 37 -3.37 3.66 4.76
C HIS A 37 -3.64 5.05 5.37
N GLU A 38 -2.68 5.61 6.10
CA GLU A 38 -2.69 7.02 6.47
C GLU A 38 -2.46 7.89 5.23
N LYS A 39 -2.99 9.10 5.26
CA LYS A 39 -2.92 10.06 4.14
C LYS A 39 -2.28 11.35 4.61
N LEU A 40 -1.55 12.04 3.73
CA LEU A 40 -0.89 13.29 4.11
C LEU A 40 -1.89 14.36 4.59
N ASP A 41 -3.10 14.37 4.02
CA ASP A 41 -4.22 15.24 4.42
C ASP A 41 -4.89 14.87 5.75
N GLY A 42 -4.45 13.79 6.41
CA GLY A 42 -4.98 13.32 7.70
C GLY A 42 -6.34 12.64 7.62
N LYS A 43 -6.88 12.38 6.42
CA LYS A 43 -8.16 11.67 6.23
C LYS A 43 -8.00 10.15 6.11
N GLY A 44 -6.78 9.65 6.32
CA GLY A 44 -6.45 8.24 6.30
C GLY A 44 -6.91 7.50 7.56
N TYR A 45 -6.37 6.30 7.74
CA TYR A 45 -6.69 5.41 8.85
C TYR A 45 -5.50 4.51 9.19
N PRO A 46 -5.43 3.96 10.42
CA PRO A 46 -6.48 3.92 11.46
C PRO A 46 -6.51 5.10 12.42
N PHE A 47 -5.45 5.91 12.50
CA PHE A 47 -5.25 6.94 13.53
C PHE A 47 -5.41 8.38 13.03
N ARG A 48 -5.53 8.60 11.71
CA ARG A 48 -5.66 9.92 11.07
C ARG A 48 -4.42 10.79 11.28
N ILE A 49 -3.26 10.19 11.06
CA ILE A 49 -1.95 10.85 11.21
C ILE A 49 -1.74 11.81 10.05
N LYS A 50 -1.37 13.05 10.35
CA LYS A 50 -1.02 14.05 9.33
C LYS A 50 0.34 13.77 8.72
N GLY A 51 0.54 14.18 7.47
CA GLY A 51 1.75 13.90 6.70
C GLY A 51 3.07 14.23 7.39
N GLU A 52 3.13 15.34 8.13
CA GLU A 52 4.30 15.78 8.91
C GLU A 52 4.81 14.73 9.92
N ARG A 53 3.93 13.82 10.36
CA ARG A 53 4.23 12.74 11.31
C ARG A 53 4.41 11.37 10.67
N LEU A 54 4.21 11.26 9.36
CA LEU A 54 4.45 10.01 8.63
C LEU A 54 5.90 9.96 8.17
N SER A 55 6.64 8.93 8.59
CA SER A 55 7.99 8.69 8.09
C SER A 55 7.99 8.45 6.58
N LEU A 56 9.16 8.64 5.97
CA LEU A 56 9.35 8.35 4.55
C LEU A 56 8.97 6.90 4.21
N GLY A 57 9.28 5.93 5.08
CA GLY A 57 8.93 4.53 4.86
C GLY A 57 7.41 4.28 4.81
N SER A 58 6.63 4.90 5.71
CA SER A 58 5.17 4.82 5.64
C SER A 58 4.60 5.46 4.37
N ARG A 59 5.19 6.57 3.90
CA ARG A 59 4.81 7.22 2.65
C ARG A 59 5.16 6.38 1.42
N ILE A 60 6.33 5.75 1.41
CA ILE A 60 6.74 4.79 0.38
C ILE A 60 5.76 3.62 0.34
N MET A 61 5.43 3.03 1.49
CA MET A 61 4.47 1.93 1.56
C MET A 61 3.09 2.32 1.02
N ALA A 62 2.59 3.51 1.37
CA ALA A 62 1.30 3.99 0.87
C ALA A 62 1.29 4.12 -0.66
N VAL A 63 2.34 4.69 -1.25
CA VAL A 63 2.45 4.79 -2.72
C VAL A 63 2.60 3.42 -3.37
N ALA A 64 3.42 2.54 -2.80
CA ALA A 64 3.63 1.19 -3.32
C ALA A 64 2.36 0.33 -3.26
N ASP A 65 1.57 0.45 -2.19
CA ASP A 65 0.28 -0.23 -2.03
C ASP A 65 -0.73 0.25 -3.07
N VAL A 66 -0.90 1.57 -3.22
CA VAL A 66 -1.79 2.15 -4.24
C VAL A 66 -1.37 1.71 -5.65
N PHE A 67 -0.08 1.86 -5.99
CA PHE A 67 0.45 1.47 -7.28
C PHE A 67 0.21 -0.01 -7.57
N THR A 68 0.51 -0.87 -6.60
CA THR A 68 0.31 -2.31 -6.75
C THR A 68 -1.16 -2.64 -6.93
N ALA A 69 -2.03 -2.07 -6.10
CA ALA A 69 -3.46 -2.30 -6.17
C ALA A 69 -4.02 -1.95 -7.55
N ILE A 70 -3.68 -0.78 -8.12
CA ILE A 70 -4.26 -0.32 -9.39
C ILE A 70 -3.68 -1.01 -10.63
N THR A 71 -2.41 -1.41 -10.60
CA THR A 71 -1.72 -2.08 -11.74
C THR A 71 -1.79 -3.61 -11.73
N GLU A 72 -2.29 -4.21 -10.65
CA GLU A 72 -2.47 -5.67 -10.55
C GLU A 72 -3.72 -6.15 -11.30
N ASN A 73 -3.58 -7.27 -12.00
CA ASN A 73 -4.72 -8.03 -12.51
C ASN A 73 -5.43 -8.73 -11.35
N ARG A 74 -6.71 -8.41 -11.17
CA ARG A 74 -7.58 -9.04 -10.17
C ARG A 74 -8.66 -9.87 -10.87
N PRO A 75 -9.28 -10.87 -10.22
CA PRO A 75 -10.27 -11.73 -10.86
C PRO A 75 -11.40 -10.98 -11.59
N TYR A 76 -11.72 -9.76 -11.14
CA TYR A 76 -12.80 -8.93 -11.65
C TYR A 76 -12.34 -7.72 -12.49
N ARG A 77 -11.03 -7.45 -12.62
CA ARG A 77 -10.52 -6.36 -13.47
C ARG A 77 -9.08 -6.56 -13.89
N LEU A 78 -8.74 -6.09 -15.08
CA LEU A 78 -7.35 -5.96 -15.49
C LEU A 78 -6.67 -4.82 -14.71
N GLY A 79 -5.35 -4.93 -14.60
CA GLY A 79 -4.49 -3.86 -14.13
C GLY A 79 -4.56 -2.68 -15.10
N MET A 80 -4.48 -1.47 -14.55
CA MET A 80 -4.53 -0.23 -15.33
C MET A 80 -3.28 -0.04 -16.19
N THR A 81 -3.42 0.70 -17.30
CA THR A 81 -2.27 1.11 -18.12
C THR A 81 -1.38 2.09 -17.36
N LYS A 82 -0.20 2.38 -17.92
CA LYS A 82 0.73 3.37 -17.37
C LYS A 82 0.07 4.75 -17.26
N GLU A 83 -0.62 5.18 -18.32
CA GLU A 83 -1.27 6.49 -18.41
C GLU A 83 -2.42 6.61 -17.41
N GLU A 84 -3.21 5.56 -17.25
CA GLU A 84 -4.29 5.51 -16.26
C GLU A 84 -3.74 5.56 -14.83
N THR A 85 -2.67 4.80 -14.58
CA THR A 85 -1.97 4.74 -13.29
C THR A 85 -1.39 6.10 -12.92
N GLU A 86 -0.65 6.72 -13.85
CA GLU A 86 -0.08 8.06 -13.68
C GLU A 86 -1.17 9.08 -13.35
N ARG A 87 -2.27 9.10 -14.12
CA ARG A 87 -3.40 10.00 -13.86
C ARG A 87 -3.96 9.84 -12.44
N ILE A 88 -4.11 8.61 -11.95
CA ILE A 88 -4.63 8.35 -10.60
C ILE A 88 -3.64 8.81 -9.53
N LEU A 89 -2.36 8.48 -9.68
CA LEU A 89 -1.33 8.87 -8.73
C LEU A 89 -1.23 10.40 -8.63
N LEU A 90 -1.20 11.11 -9.76
CA LEU A 90 -1.16 12.57 -9.79
C LEU A 90 -2.42 13.21 -9.18
N ASN A 91 -3.60 12.60 -9.35
CA ASN A 91 -4.82 13.07 -8.67
C ASN A 91 -4.75 12.89 -7.14
N LEU A 92 -4.13 11.80 -6.68
CA LEU A 92 -3.91 11.57 -5.24
C LEU A 92 -2.87 12.54 -4.68
N VAL A 93 -1.82 12.88 -5.44
CA VAL A 93 -0.86 13.93 -5.07
C VAL A 93 -1.56 15.28 -5.00
N LYS A 94 -2.37 15.63 -6.00
CA LYS A 94 -3.13 16.89 -6.05
C LYS A 94 -4.09 17.06 -4.87
N SER A 95 -4.67 15.96 -4.38
CA SER A 95 -5.54 15.96 -3.20
C SER A 95 -4.77 15.87 -1.87
N ASN A 96 -3.43 15.90 -1.90
CA ASN A 96 -2.54 15.72 -0.76
C ASN A 96 -2.81 14.39 -0.02
N ALA A 97 -3.18 13.34 -0.73
CA ALA A 97 -3.42 12.02 -0.13
C ALA A 97 -2.11 11.23 0.03
N ILE A 98 -1.22 11.29 -0.96
CA ILE A 98 0.05 10.55 -1.01
C ILE A 98 1.21 11.48 -1.36
N ASP A 99 2.44 11.03 -1.10
CA ASP A 99 3.65 11.83 -1.27
C ASP A 99 4.04 12.02 -2.74
N GLY A 100 4.11 13.28 -3.18
CA GLY A 100 4.45 13.63 -4.55
C GLY A 100 5.87 13.26 -4.95
N GLY A 101 6.85 13.42 -4.05
CA GLY A 101 8.25 13.09 -4.34
C GLY A 101 8.45 11.58 -4.53
N VAL A 102 7.73 10.76 -3.76
CA VAL A 102 7.74 9.30 -3.93
C VAL A 102 7.05 8.90 -5.26
N VAL A 103 5.93 9.54 -5.58
CA VAL A 103 5.22 9.30 -6.85
C VAL A 103 6.11 9.68 -8.04
N ASP A 104 6.82 10.81 -7.98
CA ASP A 104 7.71 11.25 -9.06
C ASP A 104 8.83 10.24 -9.31
N ILE A 105 9.48 9.74 -8.25
CA ILE A 105 10.50 8.69 -8.35
C ILE A 105 9.91 7.42 -8.97
N LEU A 106 8.70 7.03 -8.55
CA LEU A 106 8.02 5.87 -9.09
C LEU A 106 7.77 6.01 -10.60
N LEU A 107 7.24 7.15 -11.03
CA LEU A 107 6.91 7.39 -12.44
C LEU A 107 8.16 7.47 -13.33
N GLN A 108 9.24 8.08 -12.84
CA GLN A 108 10.54 8.10 -13.52
C GLN A 108 11.11 6.69 -13.74
N ASN A 109 10.81 5.75 -12.83
CA ASN A 109 11.32 4.37 -12.85
C ASN A 109 10.20 3.33 -13.06
N PHE A 110 9.12 3.73 -13.75
CA PHE A 110 7.87 2.96 -13.81
C PHE A 110 8.08 1.51 -14.28
N GLU A 111 8.81 1.31 -15.37
CA GLU A 111 8.99 -0.01 -15.97
C GLU A 111 9.75 -0.97 -15.05
N GLU A 112 10.79 -0.46 -14.37
CA GLU A 112 11.59 -1.23 -13.44
C GLU A 112 10.78 -1.63 -12.21
N ILE A 113 10.08 -0.67 -11.60
CA ILE A 113 9.27 -0.91 -10.40
C ILE A 113 8.09 -1.83 -10.74
N ASN A 114 7.43 -1.63 -11.88
CA ASN A 114 6.34 -2.50 -12.32
C ASN A 114 6.82 -3.93 -12.57
N ARG A 115 8.01 -4.11 -13.16
CA ARG A 115 8.62 -5.42 -13.34
C ARG A 115 8.88 -6.09 -11.99
N THR A 116 9.48 -5.37 -11.03
CA THR A 116 9.74 -5.88 -9.67
C THR A 116 8.46 -6.30 -8.97
N ARG A 117 7.40 -5.49 -9.06
CA ARG A 117 6.06 -5.81 -8.55
C ARG A 117 5.52 -7.12 -9.14
N ILE A 118 5.59 -7.28 -10.48
CA ILE A 118 5.10 -8.48 -11.18
C ILE A 118 5.86 -9.74 -10.71
N LEU A 119 7.19 -9.63 -10.58
CA LEU A 119 8.03 -10.73 -10.09
C LEU A 119 7.66 -11.11 -8.65
N ALA A 120 7.56 -10.13 -7.75
CA ALA A 120 7.18 -10.37 -6.36
C ALA A 120 5.80 -11.03 -6.23
N GLN A 121 4.80 -10.60 -7.03
CA GLN A 121 3.48 -11.23 -7.06
C GLN A 121 3.53 -12.68 -7.55
N LYS A 122 4.35 -12.95 -8.58
CA LYS A 122 4.54 -14.31 -9.09
C LYS A 122 5.19 -15.23 -8.05
N GLU A 123 6.16 -14.73 -7.29
CA GLU A 123 6.79 -15.48 -6.20
C GLU A 123 5.82 -15.72 -5.04
N ALA A 124 5.08 -14.69 -4.62
CA ALA A 124 4.07 -14.81 -3.57
C ALA A 124 3.00 -15.86 -3.92
N LYS A 125 2.54 -15.88 -5.19
CA LYS A 125 1.59 -16.89 -5.68
C LYS A 125 2.18 -18.30 -5.60
N LYS A 126 3.42 -18.51 -6.05
CA LYS A 126 4.10 -19.82 -5.95
C LYS A 126 4.22 -20.29 -4.50
N HIS A 127 4.60 -19.40 -3.59
CA HIS A 127 4.70 -19.73 -2.17
C HIS A 127 3.34 -20.13 -1.57
N TYR A 128 2.28 -19.41 -1.93
CA TYR A 128 0.92 -19.75 -1.49
C TYR A 128 0.44 -21.10 -2.03
N GLU A 129 0.67 -21.38 -3.32
CA GLU A 129 0.34 -22.67 -3.93
C GLU A 129 1.11 -23.82 -3.27
N LYS A 130 2.41 -23.64 -3.00
CA LYS A 130 3.22 -24.62 -2.29
C LYS A 130 2.69 -24.88 -0.87
N PHE A 131 2.37 -23.82 -0.12
CA PHE A 131 1.81 -23.95 1.23
C PHE A 131 0.49 -24.72 1.25
N LEU A 132 -0.36 -24.58 0.23
CA LEU A 132 -1.61 -25.34 0.12
C LEU A 132 -1.37 -26.82 -0.22
N LEU A 133 -0.31 -27.14 -0.97
CA LEU A 133 0.03 -28.52 -1.36
C LEU A 133 0.77 -29.29 -0.25
N GLU A 134 1.35 -28.59 0.72
CA GLU A 134 2.03 -29.18 1.88
C GLU A 134 1.10 -29.42 3.08
N LYS A 135 -0.21 -29.13 2.94
CA LYS A 135 -1.27 -29.47 3.88
C LYS A 135 -2.07 -30.68 3.40
#